data_AF-A0AAD8ZWS9-F1
#
_entry.id   AF-A0AAD8ZWS9-F1
#
_cell.length_a   1.000
_cell.length_b   1.000
_cell.length_c   1.000
_cell.angle_alpha   90.00
_cell.angle_beta   90.00
_cell.angle_gamma   90.00
#
_symmetry.space_group_name_H-M   'P 1'
#
loop_
_entity.id
_entity.type
_entity.pdbx_description
1 polymer ?
#
loop_
_entity_poly.entity_id
_entity_poly.type
_entity_poly.pdbx_seq_one_letter_code
_entity_poly.pdbx_strand_id
1 'polypeptide(L)'
;MGSECFYFFLSPFFFLFEELIVLFLIGQVNSGPGTTPYLKQIVIGRCYNYITLVNPSSRYNCEEIWHEFEEAVVQRTPCSVGVKDYQRMFQAATQTPPCDKMLFWSKTQGLMHTYSAITGSFWTLEDTLVGFMFNDLNWCGQQERDRGFDFQSCPEWSSCVTHPVYSLWKRASQNFAAAACGNITVLLNGSIENAFSRER
;
A
#
# COMPACT_ATOMS: atom_id res chain seq x y z
N MET A 1 52.31 19.19 33.24
CA MET A 1 52.15 17.73 33.36
C MET A 1 51.35 17.49 34.63
N GLY A 2 50.03 17.63 34.55
CA GLY A 2 49.13 17.66 35.70
C GLY A 2 48.05 16.61 35.53
N SER A 3 47.89 15.76 36.52
CA SER A 3 46.83 14.77 36.63
C SER A 3 46.28 14.89 38.04
N GLU A 4 45.22 15.68 38.20
CA GLU A 4 44.41 15.66 39.41
C GLU A 4 42.99 15.24 39.06
N CYS A 5 42.56 14.18 39.72
CA CYS A 5 41.21 13.65 39.72
C CYS A 5 40.26 14.68 40.36
N PHE A 6 39.25 15.14 39.62
CA PHE A 6 38.07 15.74 40.22
C PHE A 6 36.87 14.83 39.95
N TYR A 7 36.37 14.25 41.04
CA TYR A 7 35.03 13.70 41.15
C TYR A 7 34.03 14.82 40.84
N PHE A 8 33.20 14.65 39.81
CA PHE A 8 31.96 15.41 39.66
C PHE A 8 30.79 14.54 40.08
N PHE A 9 30.04 15.07 41.04
CA PHE A 9 28.82 14.53 41.61
C PHE A 9 27.76 14.24 40.54
N LEU A 10 27.17 13.05 40.62
CA LEU A 10 25.93 12.66 39.94
C LEU A 10 24.76 13.50 40.49
N SER A 11 24.25 14.44 39.68
CA SER A 11 22.96 15.10 39.94
C SER A 11 21.82 14.20 39.46
N PRO A 12 20.75 13.98 40.26
CA PRO A 12 19.59 13.18 39.83
C PRO A 12 18.76 13.87 38.72
N PHE A 13 19.06 15.13 38.38
CA PHE A 13 18.41 15.83 37.27
C PHE A 13 18.93 15.42 35.88
N PHE A 14 20.10 14.76 35.80
CA PHE A 14 20.68 14.37 34.50
C PHE A 14 20.00 13.13 33.89
N PHE A 15 19.34 12.30 34.70
CA PHE A 15 18.68 11.08 34.23
C PHE A 15 17.30 11.34 33.58
N LEU A 16 16.65 12.48 33.83
CA LEU A 16 15.37 12.81 33.19
C LEU A 16 15.53 13.39 31.78
N PHE A 17 16.72 13.90 31.43
CA PHE A 17 16.99 14.48 30.11
C PHE A 17 17.43 13.41 29.08
N GLU A 18 18.14 12.37 29.53
CA GLU A 18 18.55 11.25 28.68
C GLU A 18 17.35 10.40 28.20
N GLU A 19 16.35 10.15 29.06
CA GLU A 19 15.12 9.45 28.67
C GLU A 19 14.27 10.27 27.67
N LEU A 20 14.28 11.61 27.77
CA LEU A 20 13.56 12.49 26.85
C LEU A 20 14.23 12.51 25.46
N ILE A 21 15.56 12.41 25.41
CA ILE A 21 16.33 12.36 24.15
C ILE A 21 16.18 10.99 23.48
N VAL A 22 16.11 9.89 24.25
CA VAL A 22 15.84 8.55 23.70
C VAL A 22 14.42 8.46 23.11
N LEU A 23 13.43 9.15 23.69
CA LEU A 23 12.09 9.29 23.09
C LEU A 23 12.10 10.09 21.77
N PHE A 24 13.01 11.05 21.62
CA PHE A 24 13.18 11.81 20.36
C PHE A 24 13.97 11.05 19.28
N LEU A 25 14.59 9.92 19.61
CA LEU A 25 15.26 9.02 18.65
C LEU A 25 14.34 7.92 18.09
N ILE A 26 13.04 7.97 18.38
CA ILE A 26 12.05 7.24 17.60
C ILE A 26 11.90 8.02 16.30
N GLY A 27 12.59 7.56 15.25
CA GLY A 27 12.77 8.26 13.98
C GLY A 27 11.49 8.97 13.53
N GLN A 28 11.60 10.28 13.28
CA GLN A 28 10.50 11.05 12.71
C GLN A 28 10.11 10.43 11.38
N VAL A 29 8.99 9.71 11.37
CA VAL A 29 8.39 9.19 10.16
C VAL A 29 7.82 10.40 9.42
N ASN A 30 8.42 10.75 8.29
CA ASN A 30 7.88 11.78 7.41
C ASN A 30 6.42 11.46 7.13
N SER A 31 5.54 12.43 7.38
CA SER A 31 4.09 12.25 7.31
C SER A 31 3.54 12.93 6.07
N GLY A 32 2.70 12.22 5.32
CA GLY A 32 1.93 12.70 4.19
C GLY A 32 0.44 12.80 4.51
N PRO A 33 -0.41 12.95 3.48
CA PRO A 33 -1.87 12.95 3.63
C PRO A 33 -2.36 11.71 4.38
N GLY A 34 -3.36 11.88 5.23
CA GLY A 34 -4.02 10.77 5.92
C GLY A 34 -4.82 9.85 4.99
N THR A 35 -5.54 8.93 5.61
CA THR A 35 -6.46 8.01 4.92
C THR A 35 -7.51 8.78 4.11
N THR A 36 -7.82 8.29 2.91
CA THR A 36 -8.85 8.89 2.05
C THR A 36 -10.19 9.00 2.80
N PRO A 37 -10.82 10.20 2.84
CA PRO A 37 -12.13 10.35 3.47
C PRO A 37 -13.16 9.39 2.88
N TYR A 38 -14.03 8.83 3.72
CA TYR A 38 -15.06 7.85 3.31
C TYR A 38 -14.50 6.57 2.68
N LEU A 39 -13.29 6.14 3.10
CA LEU A 39 -12.61 4.96 2.54
C LEU A 39 -13.53 3.74 2.41
N LYS A 40 -14.26 3.38 3.49
CA LYS A 40 -15.18 2.23 3.49
C LYS A 40 -16.23 2.34 2.40
N GLN A 41 -16.91 3.49 2.33
CA GLN A 41 -17.99 3.75 1.39
C GLN A 41 -17.48 3.68 -0.06
N ILE A 42 -16.29 4.25 -0.31
CA ILE A 42 -15.68 4.24 -1.64
C ILE A 42 -15.32 2.81 -2.05
N VAL A 43 -14.61 2.07 -1.19
CA VAL A 43 -14.13 0.71 -1.49
C VAL A 43 -15.30 -0.25 -1.70
N ILE A 44 -16.29 -0.23 -0.81
CA ILE A 44 -17.50 -1.07 -0.94
C ILE A 44 -18.30 -0.66 -2.18
N GLY A 45 -18.48 0.64 -2.43
CA GLY A 45 -19.18 1.14 -3.61
C GLY A 45 -18.51 0.70 -4.91
N ARG A 46 -17.17 0.76 -4.98
CA ARG A 46 -16.38 0.26 -6.12
C ARG A 46 -16.48 -1.25 -6.28
N CYS A 47 -16.49 -2.00 -5.18
CA CYS A 47 -16.72 -3.45 -5.23
C CYS A 47 -18.06 -3.78 -5.87
N TYR A 48 -19.17 -3.19 -5.39
CA TYR A 48 -20.49 -3.43 -5.96
C TYR A 48 -20.60 -2.97 -7.42
N ASN A 49 -19.99 -1.83 -7.76
CA ASN A 49 -19.91 -1.37 -9.15
C ASN A 49 -19.21 -2.41 -10.03
N TYR A 50 -18.06 -2.92 -9.58
CA TYR A 50 -17.29 -3.92 -10.31
C TYR A 50 -18.09 -5.20 -10.54
N ILE A 51 -18.65 -5.78 -9.47
CA ILE A 51 -19.32 -7.08 -9.53
C ILE A 51 -20.72 -7.04 -10.15
N THR A 52 -21.25 -5.84 -10.43
CA THR A 52 -22.56 -5.65 -11.07
C THR A 52 -22.42 -5.18 -12.51
N LEU A 53 -21.49 -4.28 -12.79
CA LEU A 53 -21.42 -3.56 -14.07
C LEU A 53 -20.15 -3.84 -14.88
N VAL A 54 -19.01 -4.12 -14.24
CA VAL A 54 -17.72 -4.29 -14.93
C VAL A 54 -17.46 -5.76 -15.26
N ASN A 55 -17.51 -6.63 -14.25
CA ASN A 55 -17.34 -8.07 -14.38
C ASN A 55 -18.40 -8.79 -13.51
N PRO A 56 -19.63 -8.91 -14.03
CA PRO A 56 -20.76 -9.44 -13.27
C PRO A 56 -20.47 -10.80 -12.63
N SER A 57 -20.57 -10.87 -11.30
CA SER A 57 -20.25 -12.10 -10.56
C SER A 57 -20.84 -12.08 -9.16
N SER A 58 -21.59 -13.12 -8.78
CA SER A 58 -22.15 -13.29 -7.44
C SER A 58 -21.21 -13.96 -6.44
N ARG A 59 -19.98 -14.31 -6.85
CA ARG A 59 -19.02 -15.05 -6.01
C ARG A 59 -18.38 -14.22 -4.90
N TYR A 60 -18.49 -12.90 -4.98
CA TYR A 60 -17.76 -11.97 -4.13
C TYR A 60 -18.66 -11.36 -3.08
N ASN A 61 -18.19 -11.35 -1.84
CA ASN A 61 -18.83 -10.67 -0.74
C ASN A 61 -18.05 -9.37 -0.44
N CYS A 62 -18.59 -8.23 -0.86
CA CYS A 62 -17.92 -6.93 -0.72
C CYS A 62 -17.68 -6.52 0.74
N GLU A 63 -18.57 -6.90 1.65
CA GLU A 63 -18.39 -6.63 3.09
C GLU A 63 -17.30 -7.51 3.70
N GLU A 64 -17.18 -8.77 3.27
CA GLU A 64 -16.12 -9.68 3.72
C GLU A 64 -14.74 -9.23 3.22
N ILE A 65 -14.63 -8.84 1.94
CA ILE A 65 -13.38 -8.30 1.40
C ILE A 65 -12.97 -7.03 2.16
N TRP A 66 -13.93 -6.13 2.43
CA TRP A 66 -13.68 -4.95 3.25
C TRP A 66 -13.23 -5.31 4.67
N HIS A 67 -13.91 -6.25 5.32
CA HIS A 67 -13.59 -6.66 6.69
C HIS A 67 -12.16 -7.21 6.80
N GLU A 68 -11.77 -8.10 5.90
CA GLU A 68 -10.42 -8.66 5.87
C GLU A 68 -9.34 -7.61 5.55
N PHE A 69 -9.67 -6.62 4.70
CA PHE A 69 -8.81 -5.47 4.46
C PHE A 69 -8.64 -4.61 5.72
N GLU A 70 -9.75 -4.28 6.38
CA GLU A 70 -9.77 -3.43 7.57
C GLU A 70 -8.94 -4.07 8.69
N GLU A 71 -9.16 -5.35 9.00
CA GLU A 71 -8.38 -6.09 10.00
C GLU A 71 -6.87 -6.08 9.69
N ALA A 72 -6.49 -6.25 8.42
CA ALA A 72 -5.09 -6.22 8.01
C ALA A 72 -4.41 -4.89 8.37
N VAL A 73 -5.14 -3.77 8.27
CA VAL A 73 -4.60 -2.42 8.49
C VAL A 73 -4.71 -1.99 9.96
N VAL A 74 -5.89 -2.12 10.59
CA VAL A 74 -6.18 -1.47 11.88
C VAL A 74 -5.59 -2.20 13.09
N GLN A 75 -5.31 -3.50 12.98
CA GLN A 75 -4.69 -4.30 14.06
C GLN A 75 -3.17 -4.08 14.18
N ARG A 76 -2.62 -3.16 13.37
CA ARG A 76 -1.19 -2.91 13.19
C ARG A 76 -0.88 -1.42 13.23
N THR A 77 0.37 -1.10 13.50
CA THR A 77 0.85 0.28 13.39
C THR A 77 1.20 0.60 11.93
N PRO A 78 1.21 1.88 11.51
CA PRO A 78 1.29 2.28 10.11
C PRO A 78 2.53 1.80 9.33
N CYS A 79 3.62 1.44 10.00
CA CYS A 79 4.83 0.91 9.37
C CYS A 79 5.07 -0.57 9.67
N SER A 80 4.03 -1.30 10.04
CA SER A 80 4.10 -2.74 10.38
C SER A 80 3.13 -3.61 9.58
N VAL A 81 2.58 -3.08 8.47
CA VAL A 81 1.63 -3.81 7.62
C VAL A 81 2.37 -4.41 6.43
N GLY A 82 2.58 -5.72 6.46
CA GLY A 82 3.28 -6.50 5.45
C GLY A 82 2.36 -7.16 4.42
N VAL A 83 2.99 -7.64 3.34
CA VAL A 83 2.35 -8.37 2.22
C VAL A 83 1.58 -9.64 2.66
N LYS A 84 1.94 -10.25 3.79
CA LYS A 84 1.24 -11.43 4.35
C LYS A 84 -0.04 -11.06 5.08
N ASP A 85 -0.13 -9.85 5.60
CA ASP A 85 -1.28 -9.43 6.41
C ASP A 85 -2.55 -9.31 5.56
N TYR A 86 -2.41 -8.98 4.27
CA TYR A 86 -3.51 -8.96 3.30
C TYR A 86 -3.92 -10.34 2.76
N GLN A 87 -3.31 -11.44 3.22
CA GLN A 87 -3.53 -12.76 2.61
C GLN A 87 -5.00 -13.17 2.59
N ARG A 88 -5.73 -12.98 3.69
CA ARG A 88 -7.15 -13.33 3.78
C ARG A 88 -8.02 -12.48 2.84
N MET A 89 -7.75 -11.18 2.75
CA MET A 89 -8.41 -10.28 1.80
C MET A 89 -8.23 -10.75 0.34
N PHE A 90 -7.01 -11.13 -0.05
CA PHE A 90 -6.75 -11.64 -1.40
C PHE A 90 -7.39 -13.02 -1.65
N GLN A 91 -7.54 -13.86 -0.63
CA GLN A 91 -8.27 -15.13 -0.75
C GLN A 91 -9.76 -14.87 -1.03
N ALA A 92 -10.39 -13.95 -0.30
CA ALA A 92 -11.78 -13.55 -0.50
C ALA A 92 -12.03 -12.87 -1.86
N ALA A 93 -11.01 -12.21 -2.43
CA ALA A 93 -11.08 -11.48 -3.69
C ALA A 93 -10.41 -12.22 -4.87
N THR A 94 -10.25 -13.54 -4.81
CA THR A 94 -9.54 -14.32 -5.84
C THR A 94 -10.18 -14.13 -7.22
N GLN A 95 -9.36 -13.81 -8.21
CA GLN A 95 -9.78 -13.59 -9.60
C GLN A 95 -8.75 -14.18 -10.57
N THR A 96 -9.23 -14.67 -11.70
CA THR A 96 -8.39 -15.11 -12.82
C THR A 96 -8.48 -14.07 -13.94
N PRO A 97 -7.38 -13.34 -14.23
CA PRO A 97 -7.28 -12.48 -15.40
C PRO A 97 -7.41 -13.27 -16.71
N PRO A 98 -7.88 -12.63 -17.81
CA PRO A 98 -7.88 -13.26 -19.12
C PRO A 98 -6.46 -13.40 -19.69
N CYS A 99 -6.14 -14.57 -20.27
CA CYS A 99 -4.89 -14.78 -20.99
C CYS A 99 -4.77 -13.87 -22.21
N ASP A 100 -3.54 -13.68 -22.69
CA ASP A 100 -3.19 -12.91 -23.89
C ASP A 100 -3.54 -11.41 -23.87
N LYS A 101 -4.08 -10.93 -22.74
CA LYS A 101 -4.59 -9.56 -22.58
C LYS A 101 -3.89 -8.78 -21.48
N MET A 102 -2.93 -9.36 -20.78
CA MET A 102 -2.36 -8.72 -19.59
C MET A 102 -1.33 -7.66 -19.97
N LEU A 103 -1.52 -6.46 -19.42
CA LEU A 103 -0.63 -5.32 -19.63
C LEU A 103 -0.05 -4.83 -18.30
N PHE A 104 1.28 -4.75 -18.28
CA PHE A 104 2.05 -4.14 -17.21
C PHE A 104 2.53 -2.76 -17.67
N TRP A 105 2.66 -1.84 -16.73
CA TRP A 105 3.14 -0.50 -17.03
C TRP A 105 4.04 0.01 -15.91
N SER A 106 5.03 0.84 -16.26
CA SER A 106 5.97 1.43 -15.30
C SER A 106 6.26 2.87 -15.68
N LYS A 107 5.94 3.80 -14.76
CA LYS A 107 6.11 5.26 -14.96
C LYS A 107 5.40 5.81 -16.20
N THR A 108 4.30 5.15 -16.60
CA THR A 108 3.52 5.41 -17.81
C THR A 108 2.01 5.40 -17.56
N GLN A 109 1.53 5.61 -16.31
CA GLN A 109 0.11 5.52 -15.94
C GLN A 109 -0.82 6.29 -16.90
N GLY A 110 -0.52 7.57 -17.16
CA GLY A 110 -1.34 8.40 -18.06
C GLY A 110 -1.33 7.92 -19.52
N LEU A 111 -0.20 7.37 -19.99
CA LEU A 111 -0.09 6.77 -21.31
C LEU A 111 -0.87 5.45 -21.37
N MET A 112 -0.81 4.64 -20.32
CA MET A 112 -1.51 3.37 -20.21
C MET A 112 -3.03 3.54 -20.33
N HIS A 113 -3.63 4.53 -19.64
CA HIS A 113 -5.07 4.77 -19.75
C HIS A 113 -5.49 5.15 -21.19
N THR A 114 -4.68 5.95 -21.88
CA THR A 114 -4.92 6.30 -23.29
C THR A 114 -4.72 5.09 -24.21
N TYR A 115 -3.66 4.32 -24.00
CA TYR A 115 -3.30 3.18 -24.84
C TYR A 115 -4.31 2.03 -24.74
N SER A 116 -4.76 1.70 -23.53
CA SER A 116 -5.79 0.68 -23.28
C SER A 116 -7.13 1.06 -23.92
N ALA A 117 -7.53 2.34 -23.83
CA ALA A 117 -8.75 2.84 -24.45
C ALA A 117 -8.73 2.75 -25.99
N ILE A 118 -7.57 2.93 -26.62
CA ILE A 118 -7.42 2.90 -28.09
C ILE A 118 -7.27 1.47 -28.63
N THR A 119 -6.51 0.62 -27.93
CA THR A 119 -6.24 -0.75 -28.38
C THR A 119 -7.35 -1.75 -27.99
N GLY A 120 -8.19 -1.36 -27.04
CA GLY A 120 -9.51 -1.94 -26.82
C GLY A 120 -9.54 -3.34 -26.18
N SER A 121 -8.45 -3.88 -25.65
CA SER A 121 -8.51 -5.22 -25.03
C SER A 121 -7.32 -5.61 -24.12
N PHE A 122 -6.66 -4.65 -23.47
CA PHE A 122 -5.72 -4.97 -22.40
C PHE A 122 -6.38 -4.93 -21.03
N TRP A 123 -5.84 -5.73 -20.13
CA TRP A 123 -6.25 -5.88 -18.74
C TRP A 123 -5.05 -5.52 -17.88
N THR A 124 -5.15 -4.47 -17.09
CA THR A 124 -4.08 -4.05 -16.16
C THR A 124 -4.37 -4.52 -14.74
N LEU A 125 -3.45 -4.23 -13.81
CA LEU A 125 -3.68 -4.52 -12.41
C LEU A 125 -4.91 -3.77 -11.87
N GLU A 126 -5.10 -2.53 -12.32
CA GLU A 126 -6.22 -1.67 -11.94
C GLU A 126 -7.59 -2.19 -12.45
N ASP A 127 -7.60 -3.07 -13.46
CA ASP A 127 -8.81 -3.72 -13.97
C ASP A 127 -9.22 -4.97 -13.16
N THR A 128 -8.37 -5.46 -12.25
CA THR A 128 -8.73 -6.54 -11.31
C THR A 128 -9.70 -6.03 -10.25
N LEU A 129 -10.47 -6.91 -9.58
CA LEU A 129 -11.38 -6.51 -8.50
C LEU A 129 -10.66 -5.71 -7.41
N VAL A 130 -9.51 -6.21 -6.94
CA VAL A 130 -8.71 -5.52 -5.91
C VAL A 130 -8.14 -4.21 -6.45
N GLY A 131 -7.55 -4.21 -7.65
CA GLY A 131 -7.03 -3.00 -8.27
C GLY A 131 -8.12 -1.93 -8.39
N PHE A 132 -9.27 -2.29 -8.93
CA PHE A 132 -10.40 -1.39 -9.12
C PHE A 132 -10.93 -0.81 -7.79
N MET A 133 -11.04 -1.64 -6.76
CA MET A 133 -11.48 -1.22 -5.44
C MET A 133 -10.55 -0.17 -4.82
N PHE A 134 -9.23 -0.41 -4.88
CA PHE A 134 -8.24 0.37 -4.14
C PHE A 134 -7.48 1.42 -4.98
N ASN A 135 -7.75 1.53 -6.28
CA ASN A 135 -7.04 2.45 -7.17
C ASN A 135 -7.12 3.90 -6.70
N ASP A 136 -5.99 4.62 -6.70
CA ASP A 136 -5.86 6.02 -6.28
C ASP A 136 -6.36 6.33 -4.85
N LEU A 137 -6.40 5.33 -3.95
CA LEU A 137 -6.73 5.52 -2.53
C LEU A 137 -5.47 5.47 -1.66
N ASN A 138 -5.55 6.12 -0.49
CA ASN A 138 -4.51 6.11 0.52
C ASN A 138 -5.10 5.67 1.87
N TRP A 139 -4.34 4.94 2.67
CA TRP A 139 -4.80 4.46 3.97
C TRP A 139 -3.65 4.10 4.91
N CYS A 140 -3.90 4.27 6.21
CA CYS A 140 -3.08 3.75 7.29
C CYS A 140 -3.92 3.61 8.56
N GLY A 141 -3.48 2.73 9.48
CA GLY A 141 -4.03 2.67 10.83
C GLY A 141 -3.55 3.83 11.70
N GLN A 142 -4.00 3.89 12.95
CA GLN A 142 -3.40 4.77 13.95
C GLN A 142 -2.12 4.15 14.55
N GLN A 143 -1.34 4.97 15.25
CA GLN A 143 -0.16 4.47 15.99
C GLN A 143 -0.55 3.49 17.11
N GLU A 144 -1.70 3.72 17.73
CA GLU A 144 -2.30 2.77 18.64
C GLU A 144 -3.15 1.76 17.85
N ARG A 145 -2.90 0.47 18.08
CA ARG A 145 -3.62 -0.62 17.43
C ARG A 145 -5.12 -0.57 17.77
N ASP A 146 -5.94 -1.09 16.87
CA ASP A 146 -7.39 -1.29 17.05
C ASP A 146 -8.20 0.02 17.22
N ARG A 147 -7.59 1.18 16.98
CA ARG A 147 -8.26 2.49 16.99
C ARG A 147 -8.85 2.90 15.64
N GLY A 148 -8.69 2.06 14.62
CA GLY A 148 -9.16 2.32 13.26
C GLY A 148 -8.14 3.05 12.39
N PHE A 149 -8.64 3.72 11.35
CA PHE A 149 -7.83 4.46 10.39
C PHE A 149 -7.41 5.84 10.93
N ASP A 150 -6.25 6.32 10.49
CA ASP A 150 -5.81 7.69 10.69
C ASP A 150 -6.17 8.54 9.46
N PHE A 151 -7.09 9.48 9.64
CA PHE A 151 -7.53 10.41 8.58
C PHE A 151 -6.74 11.73 8.58
N GLN A 152 -5.89 11.97 9.58
CA GLN A 152 -5.12 13.20 9.71
C GLN A 152 -3.77 13.07 9.00
N SER A 153 -3.04 11.98 9.25
CA SER A 153 -1.73 11.76 8.64
C SER A 153 -1.42 10.29 8.45
N CYS A 154 -0.70 9.98 7.38
CA CYS A 154 -0.10 8.67 7.16
C CYS A 154 1.40 8.82 6.96
N PRO A 155 2.20 7.80 7.28
CA PRO A 155 3.60 7.74 6.84
C PRO A 155 3.73 7.98 5.35
N GLU A 156 4.78 8.66 4.92
CA GLU A 156 5.12 8.73 3.50
C GLU A 156 5.49 7.32 3.01
N TRP A 157 5.13 6.95 1.78
CA TRP A 157 5.38 5.61 1.25
C TRP A 157 6.86 5.17 1.30
N SER A 158 7.79 6.13 1.24
CA SER A 158 9.25 5.93 1.30
C SER A 158 9.80 5.80 2.72
N SER A 159 9.00 6.14 3.73
CA SER A 159 9.44 6.20 5.12
C SER A 159 9.59 4.84 5.79
N CYS A 160 8.95 3.79 5.25
CA CYS A 160 9.10 2.43 5.77
C CYS A 160 8.83 1.33 4.72
N VAL A 161 9.50 0.20 4.88
CA VAL A 161 9.42 -0.96 3.96
C VAL A 161 8.05 -1.66 4.02
N THR A 162 7.43 -1.68 5.20
CA THR A 162 6.14 -2.34 5.49
C THR A 162 5.00 -1.33 5.61
N HIS A 163 4.92 -0.44 4.63
CA HIS A 163 3.82 0.52 4.49
C HIS A 163 2.55 -0.17 3.96
N PRO A 164 1.35 0.09 4.51
CA PRO A 164 0.11 -0.61 4.18
C PRO A 164 -0.27 -0.53 2.70
N VAL A 165 -0.26 0.67 2.10
CA VAL A 165 -0.55 0.86 0.67
C VAL A 165 0.46 0.12 -0.20
N TYR A 166 1.76 0.33 0.02
CA TYR A 166 2.82 -0.35 -0.71
C TYR A 166 2.72 -1.88 -0.60
N SER A 167 2.45 -2.41 0.59
CA SER A 167 2.29 -3.85 0.81
C SER A 167 1.10 -4.44 0.06
N LEU A 168 -0.03 -3.72 -0.03
CA LEU A 168 -1.18 -4.18 -0.82
C LEU A 168 -0.83 -4.22 -2.31
N TRP A 169 -0.28 -3.12 -2.85
CA TRP A 169 0.09 -3.07 -4.27
C TRP A 169 1.19 -4.06 -4.63
N LYS A 170 2.15 -4.28 -3.73
CA LYS A 170 3.18 -5.32 -3.90
C LYS A 170 2.56 -6.70 -3.98
N ARG A 171 1.61 -7.03 -3.10
CA ARG A 171 0.90 -8.32 -3.15
C ARG A 171 0.06 -8.43 -4.43
N ALA A 172 -0.67 -7.37 -4.79
CA ALA A 172 -1.49 -7.34 -6.00
C ALA A 172 -0.64 -7.58 -7.25
N SER A 173 0.47 -6.86 -7.41
CA SER A 173 1.41 -7.02 -8.51
C SER A 173 2.02 -8.42 -8.57
N GLN A 174 2.37 -9.01 -7.42
CA GLN A 174 2.86 -10.39 -7.35
C GLN A 174 1.81 -11.39 -7.84
N ASN A 175 0.56 -11.26 -7.37
CA ASN A 175 -0.53 -12.15 -7.77
C ASN A 175 -0.88 -11.99 -9.26
N PHE A 176 -0.87 -10.75 -9.75
CA PHE A 176 -1.13 -10.43 -11.16
C PHE A 176 -0.03 -11.01 -12.06
N ALA A 177 1.24 -10.84 -11.70
CA ALA A 177 2.35 -11.46 -12.42
C ALA A 177 2.30 -13.01 -12.37
N ALA A 178 1.95 -13.59 -11.22
CA ALA A 178 1.84 -15.04 -11.08
C ALA A 178 0.67 -15.64 -11.88
N ALA A 179 -0.40 -14.85 -12.13
CA ALA A 179 -1.54 -15.26 -12.94
C ALA A 179 -1.34 -15.03 -14.44
N ALA A 180 -0.19 -14.48 -14.86
CA ALA A 180 0.10 -14.19 -16.26
C ALA A 180 0.11 -15.45 -17.14
N CYS A 181 -0.65 -15.40 -18.23
CA CYS A 181 -0.73 -16.49 -19.21
C CYS A 181 -0.82 -15.97 -20.64
N GLY A 182 -0.17 -16.70 -21.55
CA GLY A 182 -0.10 -16.34 -22.97
C GLY A 182 0.79 -15.12 -23.22
N ASN A 183 0.43 -14.31 -24.20
CA ASN A 183 1.15 -13.08 -24.54
C ASN A 183 0.87 -11.98 -23.52
N ILE A 184 1.95 -11.35 -23.05
CA ILE A 184 1.88 -10.19 -22.16
C ILE A 184 2.52 -8.97 -22.80
N THR A 185 1.99 -7.80 -22.46
CA THR A 185 2.49 -6.51 -22.94
C THR A 185 3.08 -5.72 -21.77
N VAL A 186 4.20 -5.03 -22.00
CA VAL A 186 4.78 -4.11 -21.00
C VAL A 186 4.98 -2.73 -21.63
N LEU A 187 4.40 -1.71 -21.01
CA LEU A 187 4.59 -0.30 -21.38
C LEU A 187 5.64 0.36 -20.48
N LEU A 188 6.78 0.69 -21.07
CA LEU A 188 7.87 1.40 -20.39
C LEU A 188 8.00 2.84 -20.90
N ASN A 189 8.54 3.71 -20.05
CA ASN A 189 8.77 5.10 -20.41
C ASN A 189 10.09 5.22 -21.19
N GLY A 190 10.00 5.49 -22.51
CA GLY A 190 11.17 5.67 -23.37
C GLY A 190 11.81 7.06 -23.29
N SER A 191 11.21 8.00 -22.55
CA SER A 191 11.70 9.37 -22.40
C SER A 191 12.64 9.55 -21.19
N ILE A 192 12.96 8.48 -20.48
CA ILE A 192 13.86 8.47 -19.32
C ILE A 192 15.09 7.59 -19.59
N GLU A 193 16.20 7.91 -18.93
CA GLU A 193 17.48 7.19 -19.10
C GLU A 193 17.33 5.68 -18.86
N ASN A 194 16.63 5.30 -17.77
CA ASN A 194 16.38 3.91 -17.41
C ASN A 194 14.89 3.58 -17.51
N ALA A 195 14.46 3.14 -18.69
CA ALA A 195 13.09 2.69 -18.97
C ALA A 195 12.69 1.50 -18.08
N PHE A 196 13.62 0.58 -17.82
CA PHE A 196 13.51 -0.51 -16.86
C PHE A 196 14.40 -0.26 -15.64
N SER A 197 13.92 -0.58 -14.44
CA SER A 197 14.70 -0.49 -13.20
C SER A 197 14.53 -1.77 -12.41
N ARG A 198 15.65 -2.35 -11.96
CA ARG A 198 15.66 -3.56 -11.12
C ARG A 198 15.37 -3.28 -9.64
N GLU A 199 15.53 -2.02 -9.23
CA GLU A 199 15.58 -1.63 -7.81
C GLU A 199 14.26 -1.03 -7.29
N ARG A 200 13.17 -1.15 -8.04
CA ARG A 200 11.83 -0.74 -7.58
C ARG A 200 10.78 -1.77 -7.93
#